data_AF-A0A0F2J7N7-F1
#
_entry.id   AF-A0A0F2J7N7-F1
#
_cell.length_a   1.000
_cell.length_b   1.000
_cell.length_c   1.000
_cell.angle_alpha   90.00
_cell.angle_beta   90.00
_cell.angle_gamma   90.00
#
_symmetry.space_group_name_H-M   'P 1'
#
loop_
_entity.id
_entity.type
_entity.pdbx_description
1 polymer ?
#
loop_
_entity_poly.entity_id
_entity_poly.type
_entity_poly.pdbx_seq_one_letter_code
_entity_poly.pdbx_strand_id
1 'polypeptide(L)' 'MLEKLGTPFFTTKEQGTGLGLAVCYSIVSRHNGRISVETSPAGTTFYVYFIIE' A
#
# COMPACT_ATOMS: atom_id res chain seq x y z
N MET A 1 -4.75 12.26 -1.07
CA MET A 1 -4.49 11.06 -1.92
C MET A 1 -3.80 9.95 -1.12
N LEU A 2 -2.75 10.26 -0.36
CA LEU A 2 -2.09 9.30 0.55
C LEU A 2 -3.07 8.60 1.51
N GLU A 3 -4.01 9.34 2.11
CA GLU A 3 -5.04 8.79 3.01
C GLU A 3 -5.97 7.75 2.36
N LYS A 4 -6.04 7.73 1.02
CA LYS A 4 -6.88 6.78 0.28
C LYS A 4 -6.11 5.53 -0.16
N LEU A 5 -4.79 5.46 0.09
CA LEU A 5 -3.99 4.28 -0.24
C LEU A 5 -4.52 3.06 0.52
N GLY A 6 -4.61 1.93 -0.18
CA GLY A 6 -5.16 0.71 0.39
C GLY A 6 -6.69 0.66 0.45
N THR A 7 -7.40 1.74 0.10
CA THR A 7 -8.86 1.68 -0.07
C THR A 7 -9.21 0.82 -1.29
N PRO A 8 -10.00 -0.25 -1.14
CA PRO A 8 -10.41 -1.08 -2.26
C PRO A 8 -11.05 -0.26 -3.38
N PHE A 9 -10.76 -0.60 -4.63
CA PHE A 9 -11.29 0.05 -5.84
C PHE A 9 -10.87 1.52 -6.06
N PHE A 10 -10.03 2.09 -5.19
CA PHE A 10 -9.48 3.42 -5.41
C PHE A 10 -8.27 3.36 -6.35
N THR A 11 -8.33 4.07 -7.48
CA THR A 11 -7.20 4.21 -8.41
C THR A 11 -7.24 5.54 -9.16
N THR A 12 -6.08 5.98 -9.63
CA THR A 12 -5.93 7.10 -10.57
C THR A 12 -5.72 6.64 -12.02
N LYS A 13 -5.67 5.33 -12.27
CA LYS A 13 -5.48 4.75 -13.61
C LYS A 13 -6.84 4.43 -14.22
N GLU A 14 -7.04 4.84 -15.47
CA GLU A 14 -8.29 4.61 -16.23
C GLU A 14 -8.67 3.13 -16.32
N GLN A 15 -7.69 2.24 -16.50
CA GLN A 15 -7.89 0.79 -16.58
C GLN A 15 -7.33 0.04 -15.35
N GLY A 16 -7.21 0.72 -14.21
CA GLY A 16 -6.77 0.10 -12.96
C GLY A 16 -7.93 -0.46 -12.14
N THR A 17 -7.75 -1.61 -11.50
CA THR A 17 -8.78 -2.17 -10.59
C THR A 17 -8.76 -1.53 -9.20
N GLY A 18 -7.66 -0.88 -8.80
CA GLY A 18 -7.49 -0.32 -7.46
C GLY A 18 -7.40 -1.35 -6.33
N LEU A 19 -7.20 -2.64 -6.64
CA LEU A 19 -7.20 -3.71 -5.62
C LEU A 19 -5.82 -4.08 -5.09
N GLY A 20 -4.74 -3.81 -5.83
CA GLY A 20 -3.40 -4.29 -5.49
C GLY A 20 -2.93 -3.85 -4.10
N LEU A 21 -3.00 -2.56 -3.79
CA LEU A 21 -2.60 -2.05 -2.48
C LEU A 21 -3.49 -2.58 -1.35
N ALA A 22 -4.81 -2.68 -1.56
CA ALA A 22 -5.72 -3.24 -0.56
C ALA A 22 -5.33 -4.68 -0.19
N VAL A 23 -4.96 -5.50 -1.18
CA VAL A 23 -4.44 -6.86 -0.96
C VAL A 23 -3.10 -6.83 -0.21
N CYS A 24 -2.16 -5.96 -0.58
CA CYS A 24 -0.88 -5.84 0.13
C CYS A 24 -1.08 -5.48 1.61
N TYR A 25 -1.91 -4.47 1.92
CA TYR A 25 -2.22 -4.09 3.31
C TYR A 25 -2.87 -5.25 4.07
N SER A 26 -3.80 -5.99 3.45
CA SER A 26 -4.39 -7.18 4.07
C SER A 26 -3.35 -8.27 4.36
N ILE A 27 -2.43 -8.55 3.44
CA ILE A 27 -1.39 -9.58 3.64
C ILE A 27 -0.47 -9.17 4.78
N VAL A 28 0.03 -7.95 4.76
CA VAL A 28 0.98 -7.46 5.75
C VAL A 28 0.34 -7.40 7.15
N SER A 29 -0.92 -6.94 7.24
CA SER A 29 -1.67 -6.93 8.49
C SER A 29 -1.86 -8.33 9.09
N ARG A 30 -2.12 -9.35 8.27
CA ARG A 30 -2.23 -10.76 8.75
C ARG A 30 -0.93 -11.32 9.32
N HIS A 31 0.21 -10.72 8.97
CA HIS A 31 1.52 -11.10 9.49
C HIS A 31 1.99 -10.17 10.62
N ASN A 32 1.08 -9.38 11.22
CA ASN A 32 1.42 -8.35 12.20
C ASN A 32 2.52 -7.37 11.73
N GLY A 33 2.67 -7.23 10.41
CA GLY A 33 3.62 -6.32 9.80
C GLY A 33 3.03 -4.92 9.63
N ARG A 34 3.84 -3.99 9.11
CA ARG A 34 3.37 -2.66 8.70
C ARG A 34 3.89 -2.28 7.32
N ILE A 35 3.15 -1.41 6.65
CA ILE A 35 3.59 -0.73 5.43
C ILE A 35 3.79 0.76 5.76
N SER A 36 4.96 1.31 5.40
CA SER A 36 5.22 2.77 5.40
C SER A 36 5.38 3.25 3.96
N VAL A 37 5.03 4.51 3.71
CA VAL A 37 5.11 5.11 2.37
C VAL A 37 5.88 6.41 2.48
N GLU A 38 6.95 6.54 1.71
CA GLU A 38 7.67 7.80 1.52
C GLU A 38 7.47 8.25 0.08
N THR A 39 7.15 9.53 -0.11
CA THR A 39 6.88 10.06 -1.45
C THR A 39 7.42 11.48 -1.59
N SER A 40 7.91 11.78 -2.78
CA SER A 40 8.36 13.11 -3.20
C SER A 40 7.99 13.34 -4.67
N PRO A 41 8.21 14.53 -5.22
CA PRO A 41 8.06 14.76 -6.67
C PRO A 41 8.94 13.84 -7.54
N ALA A 42 10.03 13.27 -7.00
CA ALA A 42 10.92 12.37 -7.71
C ALA A 42 10.45 10.90 -7.73
N GLY A 43 9.45 10.53 -6.92
CA GLY A 43 8.94 9.16 -6.86
C GLY A 43 8.38 8.77 -5.49
N THR A 44 7.97 7.50 -5.39
CA THR A 44 7.35 6.93 -4.20
C THR A 44 8.02 5.59 -3.86
N THR A 45 8.35 5.41 -2.59
CA THR A 45 8.91 4.16 -2.04
C THR A 45 7.96 3.58 -1.00
N PHE A 46 7.69 2.29 -1.10
CA PHE A 46 6.93 1.52 -0.12
C PHE A 46 7.88 0.65 0.69
N TYR A 47 7.81 0.75 2.02
CA TYR A 47 8.58 -0.07 2.94
C TYR A 47 7.65 -1.06 3.62
N VAL A 48 8.02 -2.34 3.61
CA VAL A 48 7.25 -3.41 4.24
C VAL A 48 8.08 -4.01 5.36
N TYR A 49 7.54 -4.00 6.57
CA TYR A 49 8.21 -4.48 7.77
C TYR A 49 7.47 -5.70 8.31
N PHE A 50 8.19 -6.77 8.55
CA PHE A 50 7.71 -7.97 9.23
C PHE A 50 8.50 -8.15 10.52
N ILE A 51 7.85 -8.66 11.56
CA ILE A 51 8.50 -9.01 12.82
C ILE A 51 9.16 -10.37 12.62
N ILE A 52 10.43 -10.50 13.04
CA ILE A 52 11.17 -11.76 13.05
C ILE A 52 11.37 -12.13 14.52
N GLU A 53 11.06 -13.38 14.86
CA GLU A 53 11.35 -13.99 16.17
C GLU A 53 12.85 -14.25 16.35
#